data_AF-A0AAW9EFD4-F1
#
_entry.id   AF-A0AAW9EFD4-F1
#
_cell.length_a   1.000
_cell.length_b   1.000
_cell.length_c   1.000
_cell.angle_alpha   90.00
_cell.angle_beta   90.00
_cell.angle_gamma   90.00
#
_symmetry.space_group_name_H-M   'P 1'
#
loop_
_entity.id
_entity.type
_entity.pdbx_description
1 polymer ?
#
loop_
_entity_poly.entity_id
_entity_poly.type
_entity_poly.pdbx_seq_one_letter_code
_entity_poly.pdbx_strand_id
1 'polypeptide(L)'
;LWAQLEAAERINQQRLALWQNYYDALLPLARAGRIELPTVPADCGQNAHMFYIKLRDIEDRSRLIAWLKEAEILAVFHYIPLH
;
A
#
# COMPACT_ATOMS: atom_id res chain seq x y z
N LEU A 1 -21.36 22.10 -2.14
CA LEU A 1 -19.89 22.26 -2.13
C LEU A 1 -19.29 21.94 -0.75
N TRP A 2 -19.80 22.51 0.35
CA TRP A 2 -19.32 22.22 1.72
C TRP A 2 -19.38 20.73 2.13
N ALA A 3 -20.52 20.07 1.92
CA ALA A 3 -20.68 18.64 2.23
C ALA A 3 -19.74 17.69 1.45
N GLN A 4 -19.23 18.11 0.27
CA GLN A 4 -18.26 17.32 -0.49
C GLN A 4 -16.84 17.46 0.08
N LEU A 5 -16.51 18.62 0.66
CA LEU A 5 -15.22 18.87 1.32
C LEU A 5 -15.14 18.10 2.64
N GLU A 6 -16.18 18.12 3.47
CA GLU A 6 -16.25 17.33 4.71
C GLU A 6 -16.19 15.82 4.44
N ALA A 7 -16.85 15.37 3.36
CA ALA A 7 -16.75 13.97 2.93
C ALA A 7 -15.32 13.60 2.48
N ALA A 8 -14.62 14.51 1.80
CA ALA A 8 -13.25 14.29 1.35
C ALA A 8 -12.26 14.16 2.52
N GLU A 9 -12.37 15.01 3.54
CA GLU A 9 -11.54 14.93 4.75
C GLU A 9 -11.75 13.61 5.50
N ARG A 10 -13.01 13.22 5.72
CA ARG A 10 -13.35 11.96 6.38
C ARG A 10 -12.80 10.75 5.62
N ILE A 11 -12.95 10.73 4.29
CA ILE A 11 -12.40 9.65 3.44
C ILE A 11 -10.88 9.62 3.55
N ASN A 12 -10.21 10.78 3.54
CA ASN A 12 -8.76 10.84 3.63
C ASN A 12 -8.24 10.34 4.99
N GLN A 13 -8.90 10.73 6.09
CA GLN A 13 -8.58 10.21 7.43
C GLN A 13 -8.74 8.70 7.52
N GLN A 14 -9.81 8.13 6.93
CA GLN A 14 -10.00 6.68 6.87
C GLN A 14 -8.90 5.99 6.05
N ARG A 15 -8.49 6.56 4.92
CA ARG A 15 -7.38 6.04 4.11
C ARG A 15 -6.06 6.05 4.89
N LEU A 16 -5.76 7.15 5.58
CA LEU A 16 -4.56 7.27 6.41
C LEU A 16 -4.54 6.23 7.54
N ALA A 17 -5.67 6.03 8.23
CA ALA A 17 -5.77 5.02 9.28
C ALA A 17 -5.54 3.60 8.73
N LEU A 18 -6.17 3.25 7.60
CA LEU A 18 -5.93 1.95 6.96
C LEU A 18 -4.49 1.79 6.51
N TRP A 19 -3.90 2.83 5.93
CA TRP A 19 -2.50 2.84 5.50
C TRP A 19 -1.57 2.58 6.69
N GLN A 20 -1.79 3.24 7.82
CA GLN A 20 -1.00 3.05 9.04
C GLN A 20 -1.17 1.63 9.59
N ASN A 21 -2.40 1.09 9.60
CA ASN A 21 -2.65 -0.28 10.03
C ASN A 21 -1.86 -1.31 9.20
N TYR A 22 -1.84 -1.16 7.87
CA TYR A 22 -1.03 -2.01 7.00
C TYR A 22 0.47 -1.83 7.26
N TYR A 23 0.92 -0.58 7.44
CA TYR A 23 2.32 -0.28 7.73
C TYR A 23 2.78 -1.00 9.01
N ASP A 24 2.04 -0.83 10.10
CA ASP A 24 2.38 -1.41 11.40
C ASP A 24 2.33 -2.94 11.38
N ALA A 25 1.32 -3.53 10.73
CA ALA A 25 1.18 -4.98 10.61
C ALA A 25 2.30 -5.63 9.79
N LEU A 26 2.83 -4.93 8.78
CA LEU A 26 3.84 -5.47 7.85
C LEU A 26 5.28 -5.05 8.21
N LEU A 27 5.45 -4.08 9.11
CA LEU A 27 6.76 -3.60 9.58
C LEU A 27 7.68 -4.72 10.10
N PRO A 28 7.20 -5.75 10.84
CA PRO A 28 8.05 -6.86 11.25
C PRO A 28 8.67 -7.63 10.08
N LEU A 29 7.93 -7.82 8.98
CA LEU A 29 8.42 -8.49 7.77
C LEU A 29 9.49 -7.65 7.07
N ALA A 30 9.31 -6.34 7.04
CA ALA A 30 10.29 -5.41 6.47
C ALA A 30 11.58 -5.37 7.29
N ARG A 31 11.47 -5.33 8.64
CA ARG A 31 12.62 -5.43 9.55
C ARG A 31 13.38 -6.76 9.40
N ALA A 32 12.68 -7.83 9.03
CA ALA A 32 13.28 -9.12 8.71
C ALA A 32 13.84 -9.22 7.27
N GLY A 33 13.81 -8.13 6.49
CA GLY A 33 14.33 -8.09 5.12
C GLY A 33 13.53 -8.91 4.11
N ARG A 34 12.26 -9.24 4.41
CA ARG A 34 11.41 -10.07 3.53
C ARG A 34 10.70 -9.25 2.44
N ILE A 35 10.37 -8.01 2.75
CA ILE A 35 9.66 -7.06 1.87
C ILE A 35 10.21 -5.65 2.12
N GLU A 36 9.95 -4.72 1.21
CA GLU A 36 10.10 -3.28 1.48
C GLU A 36 8.73 -2.62 1.57
N LEU A 37 8.58 -1.70 2.53
CA LEU A 37 7.37 -0.89 2.71
C LEU A 37 7.46 0.44 1.96
N PRO A 38 6.34 1.13 1.71
CA PRO A 38 6.36 2.46 1.12
C PRO A 38 7.12 3.43 2.02
N THR A 39 7.93 4.29 1.40
CA THR A 39 8.60 5.40 2.08
C THR A 39 7.83 6.69 1.81
N VAL A 40 7.48 7.41 2.87
CA VAL A 40 6.83 8.73 2.80
C VAL A 40 7.89 9.78 3.07
N PRO A 41 8.23 10.66 2.12
CA PRO A 41 9.17 11.76 2.36
C PRO A 41 8.65 12.68 3.48
N ALA A 42 9.56 13.18 4.32
CA ALA A 42 9.22 14.04 5.46
C ALA A 42 8.44 15.30 5.05
N ASP A 43 8.67 15.80 3.84
CA ASP A 43 8.09 17.05 3.32
C ASP A 43 6.85 16.83 2.45
N CYS A 44 6.28 15.61 2.42
CA CYS A 44 5.16 15.27 1.54
C CYS A 44 3.94 14.75 2.32
N GLY A 45 2.80 15.43 2.16
CA GLY A 45 1.52 14.94 2.65
C GLY A 45 0.99 13.81 1.76
N GLN A 46 1.02 12.58 2.25
CA GLN A 46 0.40 11.45 1.54
C GLN A 46 -1.13 11.48 1.69
N ASN A 47 -1.85 11.23 0.60
CA ASN A 47 -3.31 11.05 0.61
C ASN A 47 -3.75 9.59 0.82
N ALA A 48 -2.78 8.70 1.10
CA ALA A 48 -2.98 7.26 1.24
C ALA A 48 -3.84 6.65 0.12
N HIS A 49 -3.68 7.13 -1.12
CA HIS A 49 -4.43 6.62 -2.26
C HIS A 49 -4.18 5.12 -2.48
N MET A 50 -2.92 4.70 -2.28
CA MET A 50 -2.49 3.32 -2.40
C MET A 50 -1.51 2.92 -1.28
N PHE A 51 -1.51 1.64 -0.95
CA PHE A 51 -0.47 0.97 -0.18
C PHE A 51 0.19 -0.07 -1.09
N TYR A 52 1.52 -0.15 -1.10
CA TYR A 52 2.26 -1.12 -1.89
C TYR A 52 3.34 -1.78 -1.04
N ILE A 53 3.82 -2.94 -1.48
CA ILE A 53 5.04 -3.55 -0.94
C ILE A 53 5.95 -3.88 -2.12
N LYS A 54 7.26 -3.82 -1.92
CA LYS A 54 8.22 -4.34 -2.91
C LYS A 54 8.67 -5.72 -2.48
N LEU A 55 8.76 -6.60 -3.46
CA LEU A 55 9.24 -7.97 -3.33
C LEU A 55 10.57 -8.08 -4.05
N ARG A 56 11.28 -9.19 -3.81
CA ARG A 56 12.63 -9.41 -4.34
C ARG A 56 12.67 -9.39 -5.88
N ASP A 57 11.69 -10.02 -6.51
CA ASP A 57 11.64 -10.19 -7.96
C ASP A 57 10.21 -10.45 -8.50
N ILE A 58 10.14 -10.68 -9.82
CA ILE A 58 8.91 -10.97 -10.54
C ILE A 58 8.27 -12.31 -10.17
N GLU A 59 9.09 -13.30 -9.78
CA GLU A 59 8.60 -14.64 -9.46
C GLU A 59 7.87 -14.62 -8.12
N ASP A 60 8.49 -14.03 -7.10
CA ASP A 60 7.89 -13.80 -5.79
C ASP A 60 6.58 -13.02 -5.90
N ARG A 61 6.56 -11.97 -6.73
CA ARG A 61 5.35 -11.17 -6.98
C ARG A 61 4.24 -11.99 -7.60
N SER A 62 4.55 -12.76 -8.64
CA SER A 62 3.56 -13.57 -9.35
C SER A 62 2.97 -14.65 -8.42
N ARG A 63 3.83 -15.28 -7.61
CA ARG A 63 3.41 -16.27 -6.61
C ARG A 63 2.55 -15.65 -5.51
N LEU A 64 2.92 -14.48 -4.99
CA LEU A 64 2.12 -13.79 -3.98
C LEU A 64 0.73 -13.41 -4.52
N ILE A 65 0.65 -12.87 -5.74
CA ILE A 65 -0.63 -12.51 -6.37
C ILE A 65 -1.52 -13.75 -6.55
N ALA A 66 -0.94 -14.87 -7.02
CA ALA A 66 -1.69 -16.11 -7.19
C ALA A 66 -2.24 -16.62 -5.83
N TRP A 67 -1.39 -16.65 -4.81
CA TRP A 67 -1.78 -17.09 -3.47
C TRP A 67 -2.84 -16.18 -2.84
N LEU A 68 -2.72 -14.86 -2.97
CA LEU A 68 -3.74 -13.92 -2.49
C LEU A 68 -5.07 -14.09 -3.23
N LYS A 69 -5.02 -14.37 -4.55
CA LYS A 69 -6.21 -14.65 -5.35
C LYS A 69 -6.93 -15.91 -4.88
N GLU A 70 -6.21 -16.96 -4.49
CA GLU A 70 -6.81 -18.18 -3.89
C GLU A 70 -7.54 -17.88 -2.57
N ALA A 71 -7.08 -16.86 -1.83
CA ALA A 71 -7.72 -16.36 -0.63
C ALA A 71 -8.78 -15.26 -0.90
N GLU A 72 -9.18 -15.06 -2.17
CA GLU A 72 -10.12 -14.03 -2.61
C GLU A 72 -9.66 -12.58 -2.33
N ILE A 73 -8.35 -12.37 -2.16
CA ILE A 73 -7.73 -11.06 -2.00
C ILE A 73 -7.15 -10.59 -3.34
N LEU A 74 -7.77 -9.58 -3.94
CA LEU A 74 -7.28 -9.00 -5.18
C LEU A 74 -6.08 -8.07 -4.91
N ALA A 75 -4.90 -8.50 -5.34
CA ALA A 75 -3.69 -7.68 -5.38
C ALA A 75 -3.26 -7.41 -6.83
N VAL A 76 -2.99 -6.14 -7.15
CA VAL A 76 -2.54 -5.72 -8.48
C VAL A 76 -1.08 -5.26 -8.41
N PHE A 77 -0.32 -5.48 -9.47
CA PHE A 77 0.98 -4.83 -9.62
C PHE A 77 0.78 -3.45 -10.27
N HIS A 78 1.49 -2.42 -9.78
CA HIS A 78 1.50 -1.09 -10.39
C HIS A 78 2.83 -0.86 -11.13
N TYR A 79 2.71 -0.25 -12.31
CA TYR A 79 3.70 -0.03 -13.38
C TYR A 79 5.20 -0.16 -13.04
N ILE A 80 5.92 -0.81 -13.95
CA ILE A 80 7.34 -0.56 -14.19
C ILE A 80 7.40 0.77 -14.96
N PRO A 81 8.18 1.79 -14.52
CA PRO A 81 8.36 3.03 -15.28
C PRO A 81 8.79 2.70 -16.70
N LEU A 82 8.21 3.38 -17.69
CA LEU A 82 8.51 3.07 -19.08
C LEU A 82 9.95 3.40 -19.48
N HIS A 83 10.67 4.25 -18.73
CA HIS A 83 12.07 4.61 -18.97
C HIS A 83 12.77 4.99 -17.67
#